data_AF-A0A1W2E118-F1
#
_entry.id   AF-A0A1W2E118-F1
#
_cell.length_a   1.000
_cell.length_b   1.000
_cell.length_c   1.000
_cell.angle_alpha   90.00
_cell.angle_beta   90.00
_cell.angle_gamma   90.00
#
_symmetry.space_group_name_H-M   'P 1'
#
loop_
_entity.id
_entity.type
_entity.pdbx_description
1 polymer ?
#
loop_
_entity_poly.entity_id
_entity_poly.type
_entity_poly.pdbx_seq_one_letter_code
_entity_poly.pdbx_strand_id
1 'polypeptide(L)'
;MKMRLAIGLGGLHLGLMSALVLSTLSTPASAQGQNQSAVKKPSGGVGCPSGWRSVDGNTSMCEPHESKAPLIYGKKDKDACAEGYHEVYRVWCSTRRP
;
A
#
# COMPACT_ATOMS: atom_id res chain seq x y z
N MET A 1 -25.47 -62.83 17.05
CA MET A 1 -24.72 -61.67 16.51
C MET A 1 -25.61 -60.43 16.77
N LYS A 2 -25.40 -59.55 17.78
CA LYS A 2 -24.46 -58.40 17.86
C LYS A 2 -24.40 -57.66 16.50
N MET A 3 -24.81 -56.39 16.29
CA MET A 3 -24.75 -55.12 17.05
C MET A 3 -25.90 -54.18 16.59
N ARG A 4 -26.67 -53.58 17.51
CA ARG A 4 -26.63 -52.17 17.98
C ARG A 4 -26.78 -51.08 16.90
N LEU A 5 -28.03 -50.63 16.82
CA LEU A 5 -28.51 -49.32 16.34
C LEU A 5 -27.60 -48.19 16.86
N ALA A 6 -26.91 -47.50 15.95
CA ALA A 6 -26.15 -46.28 16.24
C ALA A 6 -26.93 -45.07 15.70
N ILE A 7 -27.82 -44.54 16.53
CA ILE A 7 -28.26 -43.13 16.44
C ILE A 7 -27.08 -42.33 16.97
N GLY A 8 -26.39 -41.59 16.11
CA GLY A 8 -25.23 -40.82 16.51
C GLY A 8 -24.91 -39.70 15.54
N LEU A 9 -25.36 -38.49 15.88
CA LEU A 9 -24.82 -37.18 15.48
C LEU A 9 -24.65 -36.99 13.96
N GLY A 10 -25.65 -36.50 13.21
CA GLY A 10 -26.23 -35.18 13.46
C GLY A 10 -25.17 -34.10 13.17
N GLY A 11 -25.22 -33.53 11.97
CA GLY A 11 -24.22 -32.66 11.35
C GLY A 11 -23.47 -31.71 12.27
N LEU A 12 -22.15 -31.88 12.34
CA LEU A 12 -21.24 -30.90 12.94
C LEU A 12 -19.97 -30.75 12.09
N HIS A 13 -20.11 -30.67 10.77
CA HIS A 13 -18.99 -30.41 9.85
C HIS A 13 -19.27 -29.29 8.84
N LEU A 14 -20.29 -28.46 9.06
CA LEU A 14 -20.56 -27.23 8.29
C LEU A 14 -20.44 -25.95 9.12
N GLY A 15 -19.67 -25.97 10.21
CA GLY A 15 -19.42 -24.79 11.06
C GLY A 15 -18.06 -24.13 10.84
N LEU A 16 -17.18 -24.70 10.01
CA LEU A 16 -15.80 -24.26 9.89
C LEU A 16 -15.52 -23.37 8.67
N MET A 17 -16.54 -22.63 8.19
CA MET A 17 -16.43 -21.75 7.02
C MET A 17 -17.10 -20.40 7.29
N SER A 18 -16.64 -19.63 8.28
CA SER A 18 -17.14 -18.24 8.47
C SER A 18 -16.19 -17.23 9.13
N ALA A 19 -14.96 -17.58 9.51
CA ALA A 19 -14.13 -16.68 10.33
C ALA A 19 -12.74 -16.34 9.75
N LEU A 20 -12.61 -16.25 8.43
CA LEU A 20 -11.40 -15.70 7.77
C LEU A 20 -11.72 -14.41 6.98
N VAL A 21 -12.78 -13.71 7.36
CA VAL A 21 -13.15 -12.42 6.78
C VAL A 21 -12.74 -11.34 7.77
N LEU A 22 -11.98 -10.34 7.29
CA LEU A 22 -11.40 -9.19 7.99
C LEU A 22 -9.99 -9.40 8.56
N SER A 23 -9.00 -9.39 7.67
CA SER A 23 -7.74 -8.65 7.90
C SER A 23 -6.98 -8.40 6.59
N THR A 24 -7.66 -8.18 5.47
CA THR A 24 -7.02 -7.41 4.38
C THR A 24 -7.09 -5.96 4.83
N LEU A 25 -6.20 -5.58 5.74
CA LEU A 25 -5.79 -4.20 5.87
C LEU A 25 -5.39 -3.81 4.45
N SER A 26 -6.29 -3.06 3.81
CA SER A 26 -6.07 -2.42 2.53
C SER A 26 -4.99 -1.38 2.73
N THR A 27 -3.75 -1.79 3.05
CA THR A 27 -2.59 -0.97 2.76
C THR A 27 -2.70 -0.72 1.27
N PRO A 28 -2.94 0.53 0.84
CA PRO A 28 -3.08 0.80 -0.58
C PRO A 28 -1.84 0.21 -1.23
N ALA A 29 -1.97 -0.60 -2.28
CA ALA A 29 -0.79 -1.18 -2.96
C ALA A 29 0.20 -0.08 -3.42
N SER A 30 -0.29 1.16 -3.52
CA SER A 30 0.48 2.39 -3.71
C SER A 30 1.44 2.75 -2.56
N ALA A 31 1.25 2.24 -1.33
CA ALA A 31 2.06 2.53 -0.15
C ALA A 31 3.43 1.83 -0.13
N GLN A 32 3.71 0.96 -1.11
CA GLN A 32 5.03 0.41 -1.34
C GLN A 32 5.87 1.46 -2.08
N GLY A 33 6.22 2.53 -1.37
CA GLY A 33 7.04 3.61 -1.90
C GLY A 33 8.35 3.09 -2.50
N GLN A 34 8.89 3.82 -3.47
CA GLN A 34 10.09 3.45 -4.22
C GLN A 34 11.20 4.47 -3.93
N ASN A 35 12.47 4.08 -4.09
CA ASN A 35 13.61 5.01 -4.03
C ASN A 35 14.71 4.77 -5.07
N GLN A 36 14.55 3.79 -5.95
CA GLN A 36 15.57 3.42 -6.95
C GLN A 36 15.14 3.71 -8.39
N SER A 37 13.85 3.91 -8.63
CA SER A 37 13.28 4.06 -9.98
C SER A 37 12.50 5.34 -10.08
N ALA A 38 12.33 5.83 -11.31
CA ALA A 38 11.51 7.00 -11.57
C ALA A 38 10.03 6.69 -11.25
N VAL A 39 9.39 7.53 -10.44
CA VAL A 39 7.96 7.47 -10.10
C VAL A 39 7.17 8.45 -10.96
N LYS A 40 5.97 8.05 -11.37
CA LYS A 40 5.05 8.96 -12.05
C LYS A 40 4.44 9.95 -11.06
N LYS A 41 4.39 11.23 -11.44
CA LYS A 41 3.70 12.26 -10.66
C LYS A 41 2.21 11.92 -10.57
N PRO A 42 1.60 11.99 -9.37
CA PRO A 42 0.17 11.76 -9.19
C PRO A 42 -0.70 12.81 -9.88
N SER A 43 -0.16 14.00 -10.18
CA SER A 43 -0.85 15.07 -10.92
C SER A 43 0.13 15.97 -11.66
N GLY A 44 -0.24 16.45 -12.85
CA GLY A 44 0.64 17.21 -13.76
C GLY A 44 1.15 18.55 -13.23
N GLY A 45 0.49 19.13 -12.22
CA GLY A 45 0.92 20.37 -11.56
C GLY A 45 1.75 20.19 -10.28
N VAL A 46 2.13 18.95 -9.93
CA VAL A 46 2.83 18.65 -8.68
C VAL A 46 4.33 18.45 -8.96
N GLY A 47 5.16 19.28 -8.34
CA GLY A 47 6.61 19.10 -8.29
C GLY A 47 7.06 17.79 -7.65
N CYS A 48 8.33 17.44 -7.83
CA CYS A 48 8.92 16.29 -7.15
C CYS A 48 9.21 16.63 -5.67
N PRO A 49 9.04 15.68 -4.75
CA PRO A 49 9.30 15.92 -3.34
C PRO A 49 10.81 16.01 -3.06
N SER A 50 11.19 16.45 -1.86
CA SER A 50 12.60 16.59 -1.45
C SER A 50 13.40 15.29 -1.61
N GLY A 51 14.61 15.40 -2.16
CA GLY A 51 15.47 14.24 -2.49
C GLY A 51 15.14 13.58 -3.83
N TRP A 52 14.15 14.10 -4.55
CA TRP A 52 13.77 13.69 -5.90
C TRP A 52 13.84 14.87 -6.86
N ARG A 53 14.18 14.60 -8.11
CA ARG A 53 14.18 15.60 -9.20
C ARG A 53 13.28 15.14 -10.33
N SER A 54 12.84 16.07 -11.17
CA SER A 54 12.14 15.68 -12.39
C SER A 54 13.12 14.98 -13.34
N VAL A 55 12.65 13.96 -14.06
CA VAL A 55 13.48 13.27 -15.06
C VAL A 55 13.76 14.22 -16.23
N ASP A 56 14.99 14.22 -16.72
CA ASP A 56 15.37 15.02 -17.88
C ASP A 56 14.56 14.60 -19.13
N GLY A 57 13.94 15.58 -19.80
CA GLY A 57 13.02 15.31 -20.92
C GLY A 57 11.64 14.71 -20.53
N ASN A 58 11.40 14.35 -19.27
CA ASN A 58 10.09 13.87 -18.81
C ASN A 58 9.69 14.48 -17.45
N THR A 59 9.09 15.67 -17.53
CA THR A 59 8.59 16.40 -16.35
C THR A 59 7.41 15.73 -15.65
N SER A 60 6.85 14.64 -16.19
CA SER A 60 5.78 13.87 -15.53
C SER A 60 6.32 12.81 -14.57
N MET A 61 7.64 12.60 -14.54
CA MET A 61 8.30 11.59 -13.72
C MET A 61 9.26 12.27 -12.73
N CYS A 62 9.45 11.65 -11.58
CA CYS A 62 10.45 12.03 -10.60
C CYS A 62 11.44 10.88 -10.42
N GLU A 63 12.73 11.14 -10.53
CA GLU A 63 13.80 10.20 -10.23
C GLU A 63 14.51 10.60 -8.92
N PRO A 64 15.11 9.63 -8.21
CA PRO A 64 15.91 9.93 -7.03
C PRO A 64 17.09 10.83 -7.44
N HIS A 65 17.30 11.94 -6.72
CA HIS A 65 18.39 12.88 -7.05
C HIS A 65 19.77 12.26 -6.81
N GLU A 66 19.87 11.29 -5.88
CA GLU A 66 21.07 10.54 -5.50
C GLU A 66 20.70 9.20 -4.84
N SER A 67 21.67 8.36 -4.47
CA SER A 67 21.47 7.06 -3.81
C SER A 67 20.78 7.08 -2.43
N LYS A 68 20.39 8.27 -1.92
CA LYS A 68 19.80 8.47 -0.58
C LYS A 68 18.41 9.13 -0.61
N ALA A 69 17.67 8.95 -1.70
CA ALA A 69 16.28 9.37 -1.77
C ALA A 69 15.41 8.56 -0.79
N PRO A 70 14.47 9.20 -0.07
CA PRO A 70 13.52 8.47 0.76
C PRO A 70 12.51 7.71 -0.10
N LEU A 71 11.90 6.66 0.46
CA LEU A 71 10.81 5.97 -0.21
C LEU A 71 9.64 6.94 -0.35
N ILE A 72 9.10 7.07 -1.57
CA ILE A 72 7.94 7.91 -1.84
C ILE A 72 6.87 7.18 -2.61
N TYR A 73 5.63 7.63 -2.45
CA TYR A 73 4.54 7.32 -3.35
C TYR A 73 3.58 8.50 -3.47
N GLY A 74 2.84 8.54 -4.58
CA GLY A 74 1.76 9.50 -4.79
C GLY A 74 0.45 8.99 -4.21
N LYS A 75 -0.15 9.76 -3.31
CA LYS A 75 -1.54 9.53 -2.84
C LYS A 75 -2.54 10.31 -3.70
N LYS A 76 -3.83 10.02 -3.56
CA LYS A 76 -4.88 10.88 -4.13
C LYS A 76 -5.01 12.15 -3.29
N ASP A 77 -5.61 13.19 -3.86
CA ASP A 77 -5.97 14.39 -3.12
C ASP A 77 -6.92 14.02 -1.95
N LYS A 78 -6.69 14.62 -0.78
CA LYS A 78 -7.41 14.36 0.49
C LYS A 78 -7.20 13.00 1.17
N ASP A 79 -6.53 12.03 0.55
CA ASP A 79 -6.19 10.78 1.24
C ASP A 79 -5.14 11.00 2.33
N ALA A 80 -5.12 10.17 3.37
CA ALA A 80 -4.03 10.15 4.34
C ALA A 80 -2.82 9.38 3.80
N CYS A 81 -1.62 9.71 4.28
CA CYS A 81 -0.46 8.85 4.04
C CYS A 81 -0.59 7.55 4.84
N ALA A 82 -0.04 6.46 4.30
CA ALA A 82 0.05 5.18 4.96
C ALA A 82 0.92 5.29 6.22
N GLU A 83 0.72 4.37 7.15
CA GLU A 83 1.53 4.32 8.37
C GLU A 83 3.03 4.29 8.04
N GLY A 84 3.83 5.06 8.77
CA GLY A 84 5.26 5.21 8.52
C GLY A 84 5.64 6.18 7.39
N TYR A 85 4.66 6.75 6.70
CA TYR A 85 4.86 7.83 5.72
C TYR A 85 4.28 9.16 6.21
N HIS A 86 4.93 10.24 5.78
CA HIS A 86 4.58 11.61 6.10
C HIS A 86 4.16 12.34 4.83
N GLU A 87 3.12 13.16 4.91
CA GLU A 87 2.75 14.03 3.80
C GLU A 87 3.88 15.04 3.58
N VAL A 88 4.46 14.97 2.39
CA VAL A 88 5.45 15.93 1.91
C VAL A 88 4.91 16.49 0.61
N TYR A 89 4.87 17.80 0.45
CA TYR A 89 4.52 18.40 -0.84
C TYR A 89 3.15 17.95 -1.44
N ARG A 90 2.06 18.28 -0.73
CA ARG A 90 0.64 18.07 -1.11
C ARG A 90 0.23 16.59 -1.17
N VAL A 91 0.58 15.91 -2.27
CA VAL A 91 0.10 14.56 -2.61
C VAL A 91 1.22 13.51 -2.60
N TRP A 92 2.43 13.90 -2.20
CA TRP A 92 3.49 12.93 -1.95
C TRP A 92 3.47 12.47 -0.50
N CYS A 93 3.74 11.20 -0.32
CA CYS A 93 3.98 10.59 0.98
C CYS A 93 5.42 10.09 0.99
N SER A 94 6.18 10.41 2.04
CA SER A 94 7.59 10.02 2.18
C SER A 94 7.89 9.42 3.55
N THR A 95 8.78 8.43 3.60
CA THR A 95 9.30 7.91 4.89
C THR A 95 10.21 8.91 5.62
N ARG A 96 10.68 9.96 4.93
CA ARG A 96 11.42 11.06 5.56
C ARG A 96 10.45 12.19 5.89
N ARG A 97 10.56 12.73 7.10
CA ARG A 97 9.77 13.90 7.52
C ARG A 97 10.17 15.15 6.71
N PRO A 98 9.21 16.06 6.44
CA PRO A 98 9.46 17.32 5.75
C PRO A 98 10.42 18.22 6.51
#